data_AF-A0A2G3DT79-F1
#
_entry.id   AF-A0A2G3DT79-F1
#
_cell.length_a   1.000
_cell.length_b   1.000
_cell.length_c   1.000
_cell.angle_alpha   90.00
_cell.angle_beta   90.00
_cell.angle_gamma   90.00
#
_symmetry.space_group_name_H-M   'P 1'
#
loop_
_entity.id
_entity.type
_entity.pdbx_description
1 polymer ?
#
loop_
_entity_poly.entity_id
_entity_poly.type
_entity_poly.pdbx_seq_one_letter_code
_entity_poly.pdbx_strand_id
1 'polypeptide(L)'
;MTYCKHTPRHRYKEERVDNGWDDKAESFIKKGEWNYNFENEASVSDCEQSFLCRYVFAKLMGFSTNDIAANGIDIDGKYHFDVMNHVLNGDDYANYHSIGNFAPIPRDGLPYKNLERAHIQLIHRWFGENWDEMLIHMKSHMERELFNNYMITTCQQLYYQEIFDSFYEKCKTLEKIDWKIYGEINWTTEVNIWNKRIKDENLNIISLKNDPDKRSKIEFLIEARGRCILNFLRNKKS
;
A
#
# COMPACT_ATOMS: atom_id res chain seq x y z
N MET A 1 -4.72 -16.71 -16.42
CA MET A 1 -3.94 -16.98 -15.20
C MET A 1 -4.86 -16.67 -14.03
N THR A 2 -5.11 -17.66 -13.18
CA THR A 2 -6.06 -17.57 -12.07
C THR A 2 -5.34 -16.93 -10.90
N TYR A 3 -5.66 -15.66 -10.67
CA TYR A 3 -5.20 -14.89 -9.52
C TYR A 3 -5.78 -15.52 -8.26
N CYS A 4 -4.93 -15.76 -7.26
CA CYS A 4 -5.27 -16.40 -6.00
C CYS A 4 -5.75 -17.87 -6.14
N LYS A 5 -5.21 -18.78 -5.30
CA LYS A 5 -5.85 -20.09 -5.13
C LYS A 5 -7.15 -19.85 -4.37
N HIS A 6 -8.26 -19.66 -5.09
CA HIS A 6 -9.59 -19.63 -4.51
C HIS A 6 -9.79 -20.92 -3.71
N THR A 7 -9.63 -20.84 -2.39
CA THR A 7 -9.93 -21.96 -1.53
C THR A 7 -11.44 -21.97 -1.32
N PRO A 8 -12.15 -23.06 -1.62
CA PRO A 8 -13.61 -23.12 -1.55
C PRO A 8 -14.16 -23.13 -0.11
N ARG A 9 -13.34 -22.75 0.89
CA ARG A 9 -13.74 -22.71 2.29
C ARG A 9 -14.46 -21.40 2.58
N HIS A 10 -15.76 -21.39 2.33
CA HIS A 10 -16.66 -20.42 2.95
C HIS A 10 -16.73 -20.69 4.46
N ARG A 11 -15.81 -20.12 5.24
CA ARG A 11 -16.08 -19.91 6.67
C ARG A 11 -17.13 -18.81 6.80
N TYR A 12 -18.23 -19.20 7.44
CA TYR A 12 -19.50 -18.48 7.51
C TYR A 12 -19.39 -17.21 8.36
N LYS A 13 -20.43 -16.37 8.23
CA LYS A 13 -20.68 -15.04 8.84
C LYS A 13 -20.23 -14.80 10.30
N GLU A 14 -19.94 -15.81 11.10
CA GLU A 14 -19.68 -15.68 12.54
C GLU A 14 -18.28 -15.13 12.85
N GLU A 15 -17.24 -15.46 12.06
CA GLU A 15 -15.91 -14.80 12.15
C GLU A 15 -15.92 -13.36 11.56
N ARG A 16 -16.98 -13.00 10.82
CA ARG A 16 -17.12 -11.72 10.07
C ARG A 16 -17.75 -10.58 10.89
N VAL A 17 -18.38 -10.91 12.02
CA VAL A 17 -19.01 -9.97 12.96
C VAL A 17 -18.22 -9.91 14.28
N ASP A 18 -17.10 -10.63 14.36
CA ASP A 18 -16.31 -10.73 15.57
C ASP A 18 -15.57 -9.42 15.84
N ASN A 19 -15.91 -8.75 16.95
CA ASN A 19 -15.35 -7.46 17.38
C ASN A 19 -13.83 -7.49 17.68
N GLY A 20 -13.17 -8.65 17.53
CA GLY A 20 -11.75 -8.86 17.78
C GLY A 20 -10.80 -8.45 16.64
N TRP A 21 -11.30 -7.93 15.51
CA TRP A 21 -10.44 -7.45 14.42
C TRP A 21 -9.57 -6.26 14.83
N ASP A 22 -10.08 -5.40 15.71
CA ASP A 22 -9.30 -4.32 16.29
C ASP A 22 -8.12 -4.84 17.12
N ASP A 23 -8.35 -5.86 17.94
CA ASP A 23 -7.31 -6.52 18.75
C ASP A 23 -6.29 -7.27 17.87
N LYS A 24 -6.76 -7.91 16.79
CA LYS A 24 -5.88 -8.56 15.81
C LYS A 24 -5.01 -7.53 15.08
N ALA A 25 -5.59 -6.41 14.63
CA ALA A 25 -4.86 -5.30 14.04
C ALA A 25 -3.84 -4.70 15.02
N GLU A 26 -4.25 -4.49 16.28
CA GLU A 26 -3.33 -4.03 17.32
C GLU A 26 -2.17 -5.01 17.56
N SER A 27 -2.48 -6.31 17.66
CA SER A 27 -1.49 -7.36 17.86
C SER A 27 -0.49 -7.40 16.70
N PHE A 28 -1.00 -7.30 15.47
CA PHE A 28 -0.18 -7.23 14.27
C PHE A 28 0.74 -5.99 14.27
N ILE A 29 0.18 -4.80 14.52
CA ILE A 29 0.95 -3.56 14.64
C ILE A 29 2.01 -3.67 15.75
N LYS A 30 1.68 -4.29 16.89
CA LYS A 30 2.62 -4.52 18.01
C LYS A 30 3.75 -5.47 17.63
N LYS A 31 3.50 -6.55 16.88
CA LYS A 31 4.55 -7.44 16.35
C LYS A 31 5.50 -6.70 15.42
N GLY A 32 4.95 -5.85 14.54
CA GLY A 32 5.71 -5.05 13.57
C GLY A 32 6.43 -5.85 12.50
N GLU A 33 5.93 -7.06 12.23
CA GLU A 33 6.31 -7.84 11.07
C GLU A 33 5.58 -7.23 9.87
N TRP A 34 6.32 -6.72 8.88
CA TRP A 34 5.73 -6.07 7.70
C TRP A 34 5.22 -7.10 6.68
N ASN A 35 5.79 -8.31 6.69
CA ASN A 35 5.51 -9.44 5.82
C ASN A 35 4.41 -10.33 6.42
N TYR A 36 3.19 -9.81 6.51
CA TYR A 36 2.06 -10.58 7.01
C TYR A 36 1.54 -11.56 5.96
N ASN A 37 1.54 -12.87 6.21
CA ASN A 37 0.88 -13.79 5.28
C ASN A 37 -0.66 -13.77 5.44
N PHE A 38 -1.33 -13.10 4.51
CA PHE A 38 -2.81 -13.03 4.41
C PHE A 38 -3.49 -14.38 4.14
N GLU A 39 -2.77 -15.44 3.75
CA GLU A 39 -3.34 -16.80 3.59
C GLU A 39 -3.93 -17.37 4.88
N ASN A 40 -3.54 -16.83 6.04
CA ASN A 40 -4.11 -17.21 7.33
C ASN A 40 -5.46 -16.55 7.63
N GLU A 41 -5.89 -15.57 6.83
CA GLU A 41 -7.24 -15.01 6.90
C GLU A 41 -8.21 -15.94 6.16
N ALA A 42 -8.78 -16.88 6.90
CA ALA A 42 -9.52 -18.05 6.41
C ALA A 42 -10.79 -17.80 5.56
N SER A 43 -11.05 -16.58 5.08
CA SER A 43 -12.31 -16.19 4.44
C SER A 43 -12.22 -15.36 3.17
N VAL A 44 -11.02 -15.03 2.68
CA VAL A 44 -10.85 -14.14 1.51
C VAL A 44 -10.52 -14.92 0.24
N SER A 45 -11.30 -14.70 -0.82
CA SER A 45 -11.00 -15.29 -2.15
C SER A 45 -9.79 -14.62 -2.79
N ASP A 46 -9.52 -13.37 -2.41
CA ASP A 46 -8.50 -12.48 -2.93
C ASP A 46 -7.89 -11.67 -1.78
N CYS A 47 -6.56 -11.48 -1.77
CA CYS A 47 -5.87 -10.81 -0.66
C CYS A 47 -6.31 -9.35 -0.42
N GLU A 48 -6.84 -8.68 -1.45
CA GLU A 48 -7.47 -7.35 -1.39
C GLU A 48 -8.68 -7.31 -0.46
N GLN A 49 -9.33 -8.46 -0.24
CA GLN A 49 -10.46 -8.59 0.69
C GLN A 49 -10.01 -8.79 2.14
N SER A 50 -8.70 -8.82 2.43
CA SER A 50 -8.18 -8.96 3.80
C SER A 50 -8.85 -7.96 4.74
N PHE A 51 -9.39 -8.48 5.85
CA PHE A 51 -9.94 -7.66 6.91
C PHE A 51 -8.81 -6.96 7.64
N LEU A 52 -7.74 -7.67 8.00
CA LEU A 52 -6.63 -7.06 8.73
C LEU A 52 -6.05 -5.86 7.97
N CYS A 53 -5.84 -6.01 6.66
CA CYS A 53 -5.29 -4.94 5.83
C CYS A 53 -6.22 -3.73 5.80
N ARG A 54 -7.53 -3.94 5.58
CA ARG A 54 -8.54 -2.87 5.61
C ARG A 54 -8.58 -2.16 6.97
N TYR A 55 -8.52 -2.88 8.09
CA TYR A 55 -8.47 -2.30 9.44
C TYR A 55 -7.19 -1.49 9.67
N VAL A 56 -6.04 -2.00 9.24
CA VAL A 56 -4.75 -1.29 9.31
C VAL A 56 -4.83 0.04 8.55
N PHE A 57 -5.37 0.05 7.34
CA PHE A 57 -5.51 1.26 6.53
C PHE A 57 -6.61 2.21 7.04
N ALA A 58 -7.73 1.71 7.56
CA ALA A 58 -8.71 2.54 8.23
C ALA A 58 -8.08 3.30 9.41
N LYS A 59 -7.30 2.62 10.26
CA LYS A 59 -6.54 3.26 11.35
C LYS A 59 -5.50 4.25 10.85
N LEU A 60 -4.80 3.92 9.76
CA LEU A 60 -3.80 4.79 9.15
C LEU A 60 -4.44 6.11 8.69
N MET A 61 -5.60 6.02 8.03
CA MET A 61 -6.34 7.14 7.47
C MET A 61 -7.26 7.85 8.47
N GLY A 62 -7.43 7.30 9.67
CA GLY A 62 -8.30 7.87 10.71
C GLY A 62 -9.79 7.64 10.48
N PHE A 63 -10.15 6.59 9.73
CA PHE A 63 -11.54 6.19 9.53
C PHE A 63 -12.03 5.27 10.65
N SER A 64 -13.35 5.31 10.86
CA SER A 64 -14.06 4.37 11.72
C SER A 64 -13.92 2.96 11.16
N THR A 65 -13.55 2.01 12.03
CA THR A 65 -13.47 0.58 11.68
C THR A 65 -14.85 -0.08 11.66
N ASN A 66 -15.88 0.58 12.18
CA ASN A 66 -17.27 0.09 12.17
C ASN A 66 -17.86 0.02 10.76
N ASP A 67 -17.31 0.78 9.82
CA ASP A 67 -17.79 0.89 8.44
C ASP A 67 -17.11 -0.10 7.48
N ILE A 68 -16.23 -0.97 7.99
CA ILE A 68 -15.59 -2.02 7.20
C ILE A 68 -16.58 -3.18 7.03
N ALA A 69 -17.31 -3.16 5.91
CA ALA A 69 -18.32 -4.16 5.62
C ALA A 69 -17.71 -5.58 5.46
N ALA A 70 -18.44 -6.58 5.96
CA ALA A 70 -18.09 -8.00 5.91
C ALA A 70 -17.87 -8.59 4.49
N ASN A 71 -18.30 -7.89 3.43
CA ASN A 71 -18.18 -8.36 2.04
C ASN A 71 -17.72 -7.23 1.08
N GLY A 72 -17.13 -6.14 1.57
CA GLY A 72 -16.73 -5.00 0.74
C GLY A 72 -15.21 -4.89 0.62
N ILE A 73 -14.70 -4.49 -0.54
CA ILE A 73 -13.28 -4.11 -0.72
C ILE A 73 -13.06 -2.65 -0.28
N ASP A 74 -14.09 -2.00 0.26
CA ASP A 74 -14.10 -0.58 0.49
C ASP A 74 -13.82 -0.18 1.93
N ILE A 75 -13.15 0.96 2.08
CA ILE A 75 -12.98 1.68 3.35
C ILE A 75 -13.84 2.95 3.26
N ASP A 76 -14.80 3.10 4.20
CA ASP A 76 -15.72 4.24 4.30
C ASP A 76 -16.54 4.51 3.02
N GLY A 77 -16.70 3.52 2.14
CA GLY A 77 -17.38 3.67 0.84
C GLY A 77 -16.69 4.61 -0.16
N LYS A 78 -15.53 5.17 0.20
CA LYS A 78 -14.76 6.18 -0.57
C LYS A 78 -13.51 5.61 -1.23
N TYR A 79 -12.94 4.55 -0.65
CA TYR A 79 -11.71 3.96 -1.14
C TYR A 79 -11.92 2.50 -1.43
N HIS A 80 -11.56 2.06 -2.64
CA HIS A 80 -11.33 0.65 -2.94
C HIS A 80 -9.94 0.25 -2.44
N PHE A 81 -9.67 -1.02 -2.28
CA PHE A 81 -8.36 -1.53 -1.90
C PHE A 81 -7.81 -2.42 -3.02
N ASP A 82 -6.57 -2.20 -3.39
CA ASP A 82 -5.95 -2.89 -4.52
C ASP A 82 -4.50 -3.25 -4.18
N VAL A 83 -3.99 -4.28 -4.84
CA VAL A 83 -2.55 -4.58 -4.85
C VAL A 83 -1.86 -3.48 -5.66
N MET A 84 -0.69 -3.03 -5.22
CA MET A 84 0.03 -1.97 -5.91
C MET A 84 0.79 -2.52 -7.11
N ASN A 85 1.64 -3.51 -6.88
CA ASN A 85 2.46 -4.09 -7.94
C ASN A 85 2.22 -5.58 -8.05
N HIS A 86 2.04 -6.03 -9.29
CA HIS A 86 2.21 -7.42 -9.64
C HIS A 86 3.64 -7.64 -10.10
N VAL A 87 4.30 -8.69 -9.60
CA VAL A 87 5.54 -9.17 -10.22
C VAL A 87 5.26 -10.34 -11.13
N LEU A 88 5.63 -10.12 -12.38
CA LEU A 88 5.62 -11.08 -13.46
C LEU A 88 6.48 -12.28 -13.03
N ASN A 89 5.82 -13.41 -12.71
CA ASN A 89 6.31 -14.79 -12.56
C ASN A 89 6.04 -15.45 -11.18
N GLY A 90 4.81 -15.94 -11.02
CA GLY A 90 4.51 -17.32 -10.57
C GLY A 90 4.67 -17.69 -9.10
N ASP A 91 5.82 -17.41 -8.46
CA ASP A 91 6.26 -18.24 -7.32
C ASP A 91 6.59 -17.50 -6.01
N ASP A 92 6.68 -16.16 -5.99
CA ASP A 92 7.10 -15.40 -4.79
C ASP A 92 5.94 -14.77 -3.98
N TYR A 93 4.90 -15.56 -3.71
CA TYR A 93 3.65 -15.13 -3.07
C TYR A 93 3.81 -14.37 -1.73
N ALA A 94 4.88 -14.61 -0.96
CA ALA A 94 5.00 -14.14 0.42
C ALA A 94 5.26 -12.61 0.55
N ASN A 95 5.98 -11.98 -0.38
CA ASN A 95 6.29 -10.54 -0.31
C ASN A 95 5.16 -9.66 -0.89
N TYR A 96 4.40 -10.18 -1.86
CA TYR A 96 3.31 -9.44 -2.53
C TYR A 96 2.07 -9.28 -1.67
N HIS A 97 1.89 -10.18 -0.72
CA HIS A 97 0.82 -10.17 0.25
C HIS A 97 1.28 -9.43 1.51
N SER A 98 1.91 -8.27 1.40
CA SER A 98 2.33 -7.47 2.56
C SER A 98 1.64 -6.12 2.56
N ILE A 99 1.39 -5.54 3.75
CA ILE A 99 0.73 -4.23 3.90
C ILE A 99 1.37 -3.10 3.08
N GLY A 100 2.67 -3.24 2.77
CA GLY A 100 3.42 -2.28 1.96
C GLY A 100 3.11 -2.35 0.47
N ASN A 101 2.54 -3.46 -0.03
CA ASN A 101 2.11 -3.63 -1.41
C ASN A 101 0.61 -3.41 -1.62
N PHE A 102 -0.10 -2.85 -0.65
CA PHE A 102 -1.50 -2.49 -0.84
C PHE A 102 -1.74 -1.01 -0.65
N ALA A 103 -2.67 -0.46 -1.41
CA ALA A 103 -3.07 0.94 -1.22
C ALA A 103 -4.59 1.10 -1.35
N PRO A 104 -5.18 1.98 -0.53
CA PRO A 104 -6.51 2.47 -0.79
C PRO A 104 -6.47 3.36 -2.05
N ILE A 105 -7.42 3.14 -2.93
CA ILE A 105 -7.61 3.82 -4.20
C ILE A 105 -8.92 4.62 -4.13
N PRO A 106 -8.92 5.92 -4.44
CA PRO A 106 -10.15 6.69 -4.53
C PRO A 106 -11.15 6.03 -5.50
N ARG A 107 -12.40 5.84 -5.07
CA ARG A 107 -13.47 5.29 -5.92
C ARG A 107 -13.88 6.25 -7.03
N ASP A 108 -13.71 7.54 -6.78
CA ASP A 108 -13.97 8.56 -7.77
C ASP A 108 -12.99 8.38 -8.92
N GLY A 109 -13.53 7.94 -10.07
CA GLY A 109 -12.73 7.67 -11.26
C GLY A 109 -12.00 8.92 -11.76
N LEU A 110 -10.93 8.69 -12.53
CA LEU A 110 -10.17 9.74 -13.18
C LEU A 110 -10.47 9.76 -14.68
N PRO A 111 -10.36 10.93 -15.34
CA PRO A 111 -10.41 10.99 -16.79
C PRO A 111 -9.37 10.04 -17.40
N TYR A 112 -9.77 9.31 -18.43
CA TYR A 112 -8.88 8.43 -19.19
C TYR A 112 -9.42 8.29 -20.62
N LYS A 113 -8.59 8.58 -21.63
CA LYS A 113 -8.86 8.43 -23.09
C LYS A 113 -10.34 8.45 -23.50
N ASN A 114 -10.85 9.54 -24.06
CA ASN A 114 -12.22 9.63 -24.61
C ASN A 114 -13.37 9.23 -23.65
N LEU A 115 -13.10 8.89 -22.39
CA LEU A 115 -14.10 8.63 -21.35
C LEU A 115 -14.18 9.83 -20.43
N GLU A 116 -15.39 10.12 -19.95
CA GLU A 116 -15.59 11.17 -18.93
C GLU A 116 -14.78 10.84 -17.66
N ARG A 117 -14.94 9.63 -17.11
CA ARG A 117 -14.16 9.08 -15.99
C ARG A 117 -14.09 7.55 -16.06
N ALA A 118 -12.93 6.99 -15.77
CA ALA A 118 -12.72 5.56 -15.58
C ALA A 118 -12.39 5.28 -14.10
N HIS A 119 -12.95 4.20 -13.56
CA HIS A 119 -12.64 3.76 -12.20
C HIS A 119 -11.14 3.47 -12.07
N ILE A 120 -10.49 3.91 -10.99
CA ILE A 120 -9.03 3.84 -10.89
C ILE A 120 -8.53 2.38 -10.89
N GLN A 121 -9.28 1.41 -10.35
CA GLN A 121 -8.95 -0.02 -10.51
C GLN A 121 -8.89 -0.48 -11.98
N LEU A 122 -9.76 0.07 -12.84
CA LEU A 122 -9.74 -0.24 -14.27
C LEU A 122 -8.50 0.37 -14.93
N ILE A 123 -8.14 1.59 -14.54
CA ILE A 123 -6.92 2.27 -14.98
C ILE A 123 -5.68 1.46 -14.54
N HIS A 124 -5.67 0.98 -13.30
CA HIS A 124 -4.60 0.15 -12.77
C HIS A 124 -4.38 -1.12 -13.63
N ARG A 125 -5.46 -1.82 -13.99
CA ARG A 125 -5.41 -2.96 -14.91
C ARG A 125 -4.92 -2.59 -16.31
N TRP A 126 -5.28 -1.41 -16.83
CA TRP A 126 -4.79 -0.94 -18.13
C TRP A 126 -3.29 -0.70 -18.16
N PHE A 127 -2.68 -0.38 -17.01
CA PHE A 127 -1.24 -0.30 -16.85
C PHE A 127 -0.59 -1.64 -16.49
N GLY A 128 -1.31 -2.76 -16.60
CA GLY A 128 -0.78 -4.08 -16.32
C GLY A 128 -0.32 -4.25 -14.88
N GLU A 129 -1.02 -3.60 -13.94
CA GLU A 129 -0.72 -3.64 -12.51
C GLU A 129 0.67 -3.05 -12.16
N ASN A 130 1.13 -2.09 -12.97
CA ASN A 130 2.28 -1.23 -12.69
C ASN A 130 1.83 0.02 -11.93
N TRP A 131 2.09 0.05 -10.62
CA TRP A 131 1.63 1.14 -9.76
C TRP A 131 2.21 2.51 -10.15
N ASP A 132 3.48 2.54 -10.54
CA ASP A 132 4.20 3.75 -10.91
C ASP A 132 3.56 4.44 -12.13
N GLU A 133 3.20 3.67 -13.16
CA GLU A 133 2.49 4.18 -14.33
C GLU A 133 1.09 4.72 -13.95
N MET A 134 0.39 4.03 -13.03
CA MET A 134 -0.89 4.53 -12.52
C MET A 134 -0.72 5.85 -11.77
N LEU A 135 0.29 5.97 -10.90
CA LEU A 135 0.56 7.21 -10.16
C LEU A 135 0.96 8.38 -11.07
N ILE A 136 1.72 8.12 -12.15
CA ILE A 136 2.02 9.12 -13.18
C ILE A 136 0.73 9.61 -13.84
N HIS A 137 -0.19 8.69 -14.17
CA HIS A 137 -1.50 9.05 -14.71
C HIS A 137 -2.34 9.84 -13.70
N MET A 138 -2.38 9.43 -12.43
CA MET A 138 -3.08 10.16 -11.37
C MET A 138 -2.53 11.59 -11.20
N LYS A 139 -1.21 11.75 -11.11
CA LYS A 139 -0.55 13.05 -10.94
C LYS A 139 -0.83 14.02 -12.09
N SER A 140 -1.01 13.52 -13.31
CA SER A 140 -1.31 14.36 -14.48
C SER A 140 -2.78 14.78 -14.59
N HIS A 141 -3.69 14.16 -13.83
CA HIS A 141 -5.14 14.39 -13.92
C HIS A 141 -5.78 14.88 -12.62
N MET A 142 -5.04 14.85 -11.51
CA MET A 142 -5.48 15.36 -10.21
C MET A 142 -4.84 16.70 -9.90
N GLU A 143 -5.57 17.56 -9.20
CA GLU A 143 -4.98 18.75 -8.59
C GLU A 143 -3.79 18.36 -7.71
N ARG A 144 -2.69 19.12 -7.82
CA ARG A 144 -1.41 18.78 -7.17
C ARG A 144 -1.58 18.57 -5.67
N GLU A 145 -2.31 19.44 -5.00
CA GLU A 145 -2.55 19.34 -3.55
C GLU A 145 -3.34 18.07 -3.21
N LEU A 146 -4.36 17.72 -3.99
CA LEU A 146 -5.15 16.51 -3.80
C LEU A 146 -4.31 15.25 -3.99
N PHE A 147 -3.50 15.20 -5.06
CA PHE A 147 -2.58 14.10 -5.31
C PHE A 147 -1.53 13.98 -4.19
N ASN A 148 -0.93 15.09 -3.77
CA ASN A 148 0.06 15.11 -2.70
C ASN A 148 -0.54 14.63 -1.37
N ASN A 149 -1.75 15.08 -1.02
CA ASN A 149 -2.46 14.64 0.18
C ASN A 149 -2.81 13.16 0.12
N TYR A 150 -3.17 12.64 -1.06
CA TYR A 150 -3.34 11.21 -1.30
C TYR A 150 -2.05 10.44 -1.02
N MET A 151 -0.92 10.85 -1.62
CA MET A 151 0.38 10.19 -1.45
C MET A 151 0.83 10.17 0.02
N ILE A 152 0.61 11.27 0.76
CA ILE A 152 0.98 11.38 2.17
C ILE A 152 0.09 10.49 3.05
N THR A 153 -1.24 10.60 2.89
CA THR A 153 -2.23 9.90 3.72
C THR A 153 -2.14 8.38 3.57
N THR A 154 -1.67 7.91 2.43
CA THR A 154 -1.59 6.48 2.08
C THR A 154 -0.17 5.92 2.16
N CYS A 155 0.77 6.68 2.74
CA CYS A 155 2.18 6.31 2.92
C CYS A 155 2.91 5.94 1.61
N GLN A 156 2.66 6.66 0.52
CA GLN A 156 3.25 6.40 -0.80
C GLN A 156 4.40 7.35 -1.16
N GLN A 157 4.97 8.07 -0.20
CA GLN A 157 6.01 9.08 -0.42
C GLN A 157 7.22 8.55 -1.21
N LEU A 158 7.59 7.29 -0.99
CA LEU A 158 8.72 6.63 -1.66
C LEU A 158 8.52 6.43 -3.17
N TYR A 159 7.31 6.64 -3.71
CA TYR A 159 7.10 6.65 -5.16
C TYR A 159 7.51 7.98 -5.82
N TYR A 160 7.87 9.00 -5.05
CA TYR A 160 8.55 10.16 -5.62
C TYR A 160 10.02 9.83 -5.87
N GLN A 161 10.48 10.03 -7.10
CA GLN A 161 11.83 9.72 -7.57
C GLN A 161 12.90 10.33 -6.66
N GLU A 162 12.78 11.62 -6.34
CA GLU A 162 13.78 12.34 -5.55
C GLU A 162 13.79 11.91 -4.08
N ILE A 163 12.69 11.32 -3.59
CA ILE A 163 12.63 10.73 -2.25
C ILE A 163 13.22 9.33 -2.30
N PHE A 164 12.81 8.51 -3.29
CA PHE A 164 13.33 7.18 -3.54
C PHE A 164 14.85 7.19 -3.63
N ASP A 165 15.43 7.99 -4.53
CA ASP A 165 16.88 8.00 -4.76
C ASP A 165 17.65 8.34 -3.48
N SER A 166 17.20 9.37 -2.75
CA SER A 166 17.84 9.79 -1.50
C SER A 166 17.80 8.70 -0.42
N PHE A 167 16.67 8.02 -0.28
CA PHE A 167 16.48 7.00 0.75
C PHE A 167 17.10 5.66 0.37
N TYR A 168 16.98 5.27 -0.89
CA TYR A 168 17.56 4.05 -1.43
C TYR A 168 19.09 4.08 -1.34
N GLU A 169 19.73 5.19 -1.71
CA GLU A 169 21.18 5.35 -1.55
C GLU A 169 21.60 5.37 -0.08
N LYS A 170 20.85 6.07 0.79
CA LYS A 170 21.09 6.00 2.25
C LYS A 170 21.08 4.56 2.75
N CYS A 171 20.09 3.75 2.37
CA CYS A 171 20.00 2.35 2.77
C CYS A 171 21.17 1.50 2.23
N LYS A 172 21.64 1.74 1.00
CA LYS A 172 22.82 1.05 0.45
C LYS A 172 24.11 1.38 1.21
N THR A 173 24.30 2.65 1.60
CA THR A 173 25.53 3.12 2.25
C THR A 173 25.75 2.62 3.68
N LEU A 174 24.73 2.02 4.30
CA LEU A 174 24.81 1.50 5.67
C LEU A 174 25.58 0.15 5.78
N GLU A 175 26.34 -0.24 4.73
CA GLU A 175 27.36 -1.32 4.69
C GLU A 175 26.94 -2.70 5.26
N LYS A 176 25.64 -2.97 5.35
CA LYS A 176 25.11 -4.32 5.52
C LYS A 176 23.86 -4.42 4.68
N ILE A 177 23.84 -5.27 3.66
CA ILE A 177 22.59 -5.76 3.07
C ILE A 177 21.99 -6.79 4.07
N ASP A 178 21.86 -6.40 5.33
CA ASP A 178 21.05 -7.09 6.33
C ASP A 178 19.86 -6.17 6.56
N TRP A 179 18.70 -6.61 6.09
CA TRP A 179 17.40 -5.94 6.13
C TRP A 179 16.88 -5.66 7.55
N LYS A 180 17.72 -5.86 8.57
CA LYS A 180 17.61 -5.33 9.94
C LYS A 180 17.86 -3.82 10.06
N ILE A 181 18.44 -3.16 9.05
CA ILE A 181 18.71 -1.70 9.03
C ILE A 181 17.47 -0.85 9.36
N TYR A 182 16.28 -1.28 8.93
CA TYR A 182 15.06 -0.51 9.15
C TYR A 182 14.70 -0.28 10.62
N GLY A 183 15.30 -1.04 11.55
CA GLY A 183 15.16 -0.81 12.99
C GLY A 183 15.93 0.42 13.50
N GLU A 184 16.95 0.87 12.76
CA GLU A 184 17.78 2.03 13.10
C GLU A 184 17.26 3.32 12.46
N ILE A 185 16.32 3.21 11.51
CA ILE A 185 15.73 4.35 10.83
C ILE A 185 14.76 5.06 11.77
N ASN A 186 15.01 6.35 11.99
CA ASN A 186 14.02 7.24 12.59
C ASN A 186 12.96 7.61 11.55
N TRP A 187 11.98 6.72 11.38
CA TRP A 187 10.88 6.85 10.42
C TRP A 187 10.09 8.15 10.58
N THR A 188 9.87 8.62 11.81
CA THR A 188 9.19 9.90 12.06
C THR A 188 9.95 11.06 11.42
N THR A 189 11.28 11.09 11.60
CA THR A 189 12.12 12.12 10.97
C THR A 189 12.11 12.01 9.45
N GLU A 190 12.30 10.81 8.90
CA GLU A 190 12.30 10.59 7.46
C GLU A 190 10.99 11.07 6.82
N VAL A 191 9.85 10.64 7.37
CA VAL A 191 8.57 10.99 6.75
C VAL A 191 8.23 12.47 6.95
N ASN A 192 8.64 13.10 8.05
CA ASN A 192 8.48 14.55 8.20
C ASN A 192 9.26 15.31 7.11
N ILE A 193 10.48 14.86 6.79
CA ILE A 193 11.27 15.40 5.69
C ILE A 193 10.53 15.17 4.37
N TRP A 194 10.11 13.94 4.08
CA TRP A 194 9.41 13.60 2.83
C TRP A 194 8.11 14.39 2.64
N ASN A 195 7.28 14.48 3.69
CA ASN A 195 6.03 15.22 3.68
C ASN A 195 6.26 16.71 3.41
N LYS A 196 7.32 17.29 3.99
CA LYS A 196 7.70 18.67 3.72
C LYS A 196 8.09 18.84 2.25
N ARG A 197 8.97 17.97 1.73
CA ARG A 197 9.40 18.01 0.32
C ARG A 197 8.22 17.88 -0.64
N ILE A 198 7.29 16.95 -0.40
CA ILE A 198 6.10 16.77 -1.24
C ILE A 198 5.24 18.03 -1.28
N LYS A 199 5.09 18.74 -0.15
CA LYS A 199 4.32 19.98 -0.07
C LYS A 199 5.02 21.15 -0.75
N ASP A 200 6.34 21.27 -0.56
CA ASP A 200 7.12 22.43 -0.98
C ASP A 200 7.60 22.31 -2.44
N GLU A 201 7.93 21.10 -2.90
CA GLU A 201 8.59 20.82 -4.19
C GLU A 201 7.63 20.15 -5.20
N ASN A 202 7.87 20.35 -6.49
CA ASN A 202 7.18 19.60 -7.55
C ASN A 202 7.99 18.36 -7.93
N LEU A 203 7.87 17.33 -7.11
CA LEU A 203 8.57 16.06 -7.26
C LEU A 203 7.99 15.21 -8.40
N ASN A 204 8.82 14.35 -8.98
CA ASN A 204 8.44 13.43 -10.04
C ASN A 204 8.09 12.05 -9.47
N ILE A 205 7.13 11.36 -10.07
CA ILE A 205 6.88 9.95 -9.75
C ILE A 205 7.97 9.09 -10.42
N ILE A 206 8.48 8.09 -9.70
CA ILE A 206 9.41 7.09 -10.23
C ILE A 206 8.82 6.43 -11.47
N SER A 207 9.65 6.12 -12.47
CA SER A 207 9.23 5.36 -13.65
C SER A 207 10.06 4.09 -13.76
N LEU A 208 9.44 2.95 -13.49
CA LEU A 208 10.06 1.63 -13.43
C LEU A 208 9.86 0.80 -14.70
N LYS A 209 9.02 1.26 -15.65
CA LYS A 209 8.61 0.50 -16.85
C LYS A 209 9.76 -0.22 -17.58
N ASN A 210 10.89 0.44 -17.74
CA ASN A 210 12.07 -0.08 -18.45
C ASN A 210 13.31 -0.19 -17.55
N ASP A 211 13.11 -0.18 -16.22
CA ASP A 211 14.22 -0.22 -15.27
C ASP A 211 14.78 -1.65 -15.17
N PRO A 212 16.09 -1.87 -15.40
CA PRO A 212 16.69 -3.20 -15.33
C PRO A 212 16.59 -3.82 -13.93
N ASP A 213 16.51 -2.98 -12.89
CA ASP A 213 16.41 -3.38 -11.48
C ASP A 213 14.96 -3.27 -10.95
N LYS A 214 13.96 -3.15 -11.85
CA LYS A 214 12.53 -2.94 -11.50
C LYS A 214 12.08 -3.84 -10.35
N ARG A 215 12.39 -5.14 -10.42
CA ARG A 215 11.97 -6.11 -9.39
C ARG A 215 12.52 -5.74 -8.01
N SER A 216 13.82 -5.56 -7.88
CA SER A 216 14.46 -5.24 -6.61
C SER A 216 14.04 -3.88 -6.06
N LYS A 217 13.76 -2.90 -6.94
CA LYS A 217 13.21 -1.61 -6.53
C LYS A 217 11.76 -1.73 -6.02
N ILE A 218 10.92 -2.53 -6.67
CA ILE A 218 9.56 -2.83 -6.18
C ILE A 218 9.62 -3.53 -4.82
N GLU A 219 10.47 -4.55 -4.66
CA GLU A 219 10.64 -5.25 -3.38
C GLU A 219 11.06 -4.28 -2.26
N PHE A 220 12.01 -3.38 -2.55
CA PHE A 220 12.41 -2.32 -1.63
C PHE A 220 11.25 -1.38 -1.28
N LEU A 221 10.50 -0.90 -2.28
CA LEU A 221 9.35 -0.01 -2.08
C LEU A 221 8.31 -0.66 -1.17
N ILE A 222 7.97 -1.92 -1.43
CA ILE A 222 7.00 -2.70 -0.65
C ILE A 222 7.47 -2.81 0.80
N GLU A 223 8.69 -3.26 1.04
CA GLU A 223 9.19 -3.45 2.41
C GLU A 223 9.29 -2.12 3.17
N ALA A 224 9.96 -1.13 2.58
CA ALA A 224 10.17 0.18 3.20
C ALA A 224 8.83 0.85 3.54
N ARG A 225 7.86 0.78 2.63
CA ARG A 225 6.51 1.29 2.86
C ARG A 225 5.78 0.55 3.97
N GLY A 226 5.82 -0.79 3.98
CA GLY A 226 5.17 -1.58 5.02
C GLY A 226 5.69 -1.25 6.42
N ARG A 227 7.01 -1.08 6.55
CA ARG A 227 7.65 -0.68 7.80
C ARG A 227 7.32 0.76 8.21
N CYS A 228 7.27 1.68 7.25
CA CYS A 228 6.80 3.05 7.45
C CYS A 228 5.38 3.08 8.04
N ILE A 229 4.44 2.33 7.44
CA ILE A 229 3.05 2.22 7.91
C ILE A 229 3.00 1.71 9.36
N LEU A 230 3.72 0.63 9.68
CA LEU A 230 3.75 0.08 11.03
C LEU A 230 4.33 1.05 12.06
N ASN A 231 5.38 1.78 11.70
CA ASN A 231 5.97 2.78 12.58
C ASN A 231 4.96 3.88 12.90
N PHE A 232 4.24 4.39 11.90
CA PHE A 232 3.18 5.37 12.12
C PHE A 232 2.08 4.88 13.04
N LEU A 233 1.61 3.65 12.82
CA LEU A 233 0.53 3.07 13.61
C LEU A 233 0.95 2.78 15.06
N ARG A 234 2.23 2.44 15.29
CA ARG A 234 2.78 2.29 16.65
C ARG A 234 2.87 3.62 17.37
N ASN A 235 3.31 4.67 16.68
CA ASN A 235 3.50 6.01 17.26
C ASN A 235 2.20 6.81 17.39
N LYS A 236 1.11 6.38 16.73
CA LYS A 236 -0.24 6.93 16.93
C LYS A 236 -0.87 6.59 18.29
N LYS A 237 -0.17 5.87 19.19
CA LYS A 237 -0.57 5.72 20.59
C LYS A 237 0.01 6.85 21.46
N SER A 238 -0.72 7.95 21.53
CA SER A 238 -0.80 8.87 22.68
C SER A 238 -2.08 9.68 22.57
#